data_AF-A0A0J6G3J4-F1
#
_entry.id   AF-A0A0J6G3J4-F1
#
_cell.length_a   1.000
_cell.length_b   1.000
_cell.length_c   1.000
_cell.angle_alpha   90.00
_cell.angle_beta   90.00
_cell.angle_gamma   90.00
#
_symmetry.space_group_name_H-M   'P 1'
#
loop_
_entity.id
_entity.type
_entity.pdbx_description
1 polymer ?
#
loop_
_entity_poly.entity_id
_entity_poly.type
_entity_poly.pdbx_seq_one_letter_code
_entity_poly.pdbx_strand_id
1 'polypeptide(L)'
;MAFEVLIGVARNADTAAITNNTAVRMTGAANGNGTVFLRADPDGFAEKDTTFLHIRSQDAWIHVEGATILQFTIGNRLINTPILSMKRLDRD
;
A
#
# COMPACT_ATOMS: atom_id res chain seq x y z
N MET A 1 -12.24 9.44 11.68
CA MET A 1 -11.12 10.21 11.10
C MET A 1 -10.46 9.31 10.07
N ALA A 2 -10.42 9.71 8.81
CA ALA A 2 -9.71 8.98 7.75
C ALA A 2 -8.21 8.87 8.10
N PHE A 3 -7.55 7.76 7.75
CA PHE A 3 -6.09 7.63 7.91
C PHE A 3 -5.40 7.64 6.54
N GLU A 4 -4.14 8.06 6.56
CA GLU A 4 -3.26 8.06 5.38
C GLU A 4 -1.97 7.31 5.72
N VAL A 5 -1.52 6.46 4.79
CA VAL A 5 -0.32 5.64 4.98
C VAL A 5 0.51 5.62 3.71
N LEU A 6 1.82 5.70 3.85
CA LEU A 6 2.79 5.42 2.81
C LEU A 6 3.31 4.00 2.99
N ILE A 7 3.23 3.19 1.94
CA ILE A 7 3.69 1.79 1.94
C ILE A 7 4.72 1.60 0.83
N GLY A 8 5.83 0.95 1.16
CA GLY A 8 6.77 0.42 0.18
C GLY A 8 6.49 -1.05 -0.13
N VAL A 9 6.46 -1.41 -1.41
CA VAL A 9 6.35 -2.78 -1.91
C VAL A 9 7.41 -3.04 -2.98
N ALA A 10 7.77 -4.31 -3.19
CA ALA A 10 8.71 -4.66 -4.25
C ALA A 10 8.17 -4.27 -5.64
N ARG A 11 9.02 -3.71 -6.49
CA ARG A 11 8.72 -3.36 -7.87
C ARG A 11 8.77 -4.60 -8.74
N ASN A 12 7.64 -5.02 -9.28
CA ASN A 12 7.53 -6.15 -10.20
C ASN A 12 6.34 -5.96 -11.15
N ALA A 13 6.09 -6.92 -12.04
CA ALA A 13 5.01 -6.83 -13.03
C ALA A 13 3.61 -6.69 -12.39
N ASP A 14 3.39 -7.29 -11.21
CA ASP A 14 2.09 -7.22 -10.52
C ASP A 14 1.91 -5.86 -9.83
N THR A 15 2.92 -5.37 -9.09
CA THR A 15 2.84 -4.06 -8.41
C THR A 15 2.91 -2.89 -9.38
N ALA A 16 3.47 -3.09 -10.57
CA ALA A 16 3.41 -2.11 -11.67
C ALA A 16 1.99 -1.90 -12.21
N ALA A 17 1.11 -2.88 -12.06
CA ALA A 17 -0.29 -2.78 -12.47
C ALA A 17 -1.16 -1.99 -11.47
N ILE A 18 -0.65 -1.66 -10.29
CA ILE A 18 -1.34 -0.82 -9.33
C ILE A 18 -1.42 0.61 -9.91
N THR A 19 -2.62 1.14 -9.99
CA THR A 19 -2.89 2.51 -10.46
C THR A 19 -3.55 3.34 -9.38
N ASN A 20 -3.64 4.66 -9.60
CA ASN A 20 -4.46 5.52 -8.76
C ASN A 20 -5.91 5.00 -8.75
N ASN A 21 -6.55 5.04 -7.59
CA ASN A 21 -7.87 4.47 -7.29
C ASN A 21 -7.92 2.93 -7.17
N THR A 22 -6.79 2.22 -7.21
CA THR A 22 -6.78 0.78 -6.92
C THR A 22 -7.21 0.55 -5.47
N ALA A 23 -8.24 -0.28 -5.28
CA ALA A 23 -8.65 -0.73 -3.96
C ALA A 23 -7.63 -1.75 -3.43
N VAL A 24 -7.20 -1.55 -2.19
CA VAL A 24 -6.18 -2.38 -1.54
C VAL A 24 -6.64 -2.76 -0.14
N ARG A 25 -6.17 -3.91 0.31
CA ARG A 25 -6.33 -4.39 1.68
C ARG A 25 -4.97 -4.69 2.27
N MET A 26 -4.69 -4.16 3.44
CA MET A 26 -3.53 -4.46 4.25
C MET A 26 -3.91 -5.56 5.23
N THR A 27 -3.13 -6.64 5.32
CA THR A 27 -3.39 -7.77 6.22
C THR A 27 -2.13 -8.21 6.94
N GLY A 28 -2.29 -8.99 8.01
CA GLY A 28 -1.21 -9.44 8.89
C GLY A 28 -1.68 -9.51 10.33
N ALA A 29 -0.86 -9.05 11.27
CA ALA A 29 -1.26 -8.87 12.67
C ALA A 29 -2.29 -7.74 12.83
N ALA A 30 -2.32 -6.84 11.85
CA ALA A 30 -3.25 -5.73 11.75
C ALA A 30 -3.90 -5.73 10.36
N ASN A 31 -5.13 -5.23 10.25
CA ASN A 31 -5.92 -5.30 9.02
C ASN A 31 -6.48 -3.94 8.67
N GLY A 32 -6.26 -3.51 7.43
CA GLY A 32 -6.69 -2.23 6.90
C GLY A 32 -7.25 -2.30 5.51
N ASN A 33 -8.11 -1.36 5.15
CA ASN A 33 -8.58 -1.19 3.77
C ASN A 33 -8.27 0.23 3.33
N GLY A 34 -8.06 0.43 2.03
CA GLY A 34 -7.90 1.77 1.49
C GLY A 34 -7.87 1.79 -0.02
N THR A 35 -7.60 2.98 -0.54
CA THR A 35 -7.48 3.23 -1.96
C THR A 35 -6.17 3.93 -2.22
N VAL A 36 -5.46 3.49 -3.27
CA VAL A 36 -4.21 4.13 -3.70
C VAL A 36 -4.53 5.51 -4.24
N PHE A 37 -4.03 6.54 -3.58
CA PHE A 37 -4.14 7.93 -4.04
C PHE A 37 -3.03 8.28 -5.03
N LEU A 38 -1.80 7.87 -4.71
CA LEU A 38 -0.62 8.10 -5.54
C LEU A 38 0.30 6.88 -5.53
N ARG A 39 0.78 6.50 -6.71
CA ARG A 39 1.90 5.57 -6.90
C ARG A 39 3.14 6.35 -7.33
N ALA A 40 4.25 6.11 -6.64
CA ALA A 40 5.54 6.70 -6.96
C ALA A 40 6.59 5.59 -7.09
N ASP A 41 7.21 5.52 -8.27
CA ASP A 41 8.42 4.74 -8.48
C ASP A 41 9.61 5.70 -8.41
N PRO A 42 10.45 5.63 -7.39
CA PRO A 42 11.61 6.50 -7.26
C PRO A 42 12.68 6.02 -8.23
N ASP A 43 12.61 6.51 -9.47
CA ASP A 43 13.69 6.31 -10.43
C ASP A 43 14.91 7.15 -9.97
N GLY A 44 15.85 6.50 -9.29
CA GLY A 44 17.19 7.03 -9.00
C GLY A 44 17.42 7.70 -7.64
N PHE A 45 16.40 7.87 -6.79
CA PHE A 45 16.55 8.54 -5.47
C PHE A 45 16.20 7.70 -4.23
N ALA A 46 15.55 6.54 -4.38
CA ALA A 46 15.30 5.60 -3.29
C ALA A 46 15.72 4.18 -3.68
N GLU A 47 15.35 3.17 -2.88
CA GLU A 47 15.57 1.76 -3.22
C GLU A 47 15.02 1.47 -4.63
N LYS A 48 15.93 1.19 -5.56
CA LYS A 48 15.66 1.03 -7.00
C LYS A 48 14.57 -0.01 -7.31
N ASP A 49 14.33 -0.92 -6.38
CA ASP A 49 13.41 -2.05 -6.51
C ASP A 49 12.16 -1.92 -5.63
N THR A 50 11.85 -0.71 -5.16
CA THR A 50 10.68 -0.42 -4.32
C THR A 50 9.73 0.57 -5.00
N THR A 51 8.45 0.21 -5.06
CA THR A 51 7.34 1.11 -5.41
C THR A 51 6.71 1.64 -4.13
N PHE A 52 6.51 2.95 -4.05
CA PHE A 52 5.81 3.59 -2.94
C PHE A 52 4.36 3.88 -3.31
N LEU A 53 3.46 3.54 -2.39
CA LEU A 53 2.01 3.70 -2.52
C LEU A 53 1.52 4.57 -1.37
N HIS A 54 0.94 5.72 -1.71
CA HIS A 54 0.18 6.52 -0.78
C HIS A 54 -1.26 6.03 -0.80
N ILE A 55 -1.71 5.48 0.33
CA ILE A 55 -3.04 4.91 0.51
C ILE A 55 -3.84 5.79 1.45
N ARG A 56 -5.09 6.06 1.07
CA ARG A 56 -6.09 6.75 1.89
C ARG A 56 -7.19 5.79 2.28
N SER A 57 -7.60 5.83 3.54
CA SER A 57 -8.73 5.06 4.02
C SER A 57 -9.78 5.96 4.63
N GLN A 58 -11.05 5.62 4.37
CA GLN A 58 -12.18 6.26 5.04
C GLN A 58 -12.47 5.62 6.41
N ASP A 59 -11.84 4.48 6.71
CA ASP A 59 -12.09 3.72 7.94
C ASP A 59 -11.37 4.37 9.12
N ALA A 60 -12.13 4.64 10.18
CA ALA A 60 -11.66 5.45 11.30
C ALA A 60 -10.89 4.71 12.40
N TRP A 61 -10.82 3.37 12.34
CA TRP A 61 -10.42 2.51 13.47
C TRP A 61 -9.40 1.43 13.09
N ILE A 62 -8.61 1.68 12.07
CA ILE A 62 -7.70 0.67 11.55
C ILE A 62 -6.30 0.89 12.12
N HIS A 63 -5.82 -0.12 12.85
CA HIS A 63 -4.40 -0.31 13.09
C HIS A 63 -3.83 -0.94 11.82
N VAL A 64 -3.12 -0.16 11.00
CA VAL A 64 -2.29 -0.71 9.90
C VAL A 64 -0.89 -1.08 10.37
N GLU A 65 -0.44 -0.51 11.50
CA GLU A 65 0.85 -0.82 12.12
C GLU A 65 0.86 -2.30 12.54
N GLY A 66 1.56 -3.14 11.79
CA GLY A 66 1.58 -4.60 11.94
C GLY A 66 0.96 -5.37 10.76
N ALA A 67 0.39 -4.69 9.77
CA ALA A 67 0.11 -5.30 8.49
C ALA A 67 1.42 -5.58 7.74
N THR A 68 1.54 -6.79 7.20
CA THR A 68 2.74 -7.31 6.55
C THR A 68 2.48 -7.64 5.08
N ILE A 69 1.23 -7.70 4.66
CA ILE A 69 0.81 -8.03 3.30
C ILE A 69 -0.10 -6.94 2.75
N LEU A 70 0.17 -6.50 1.53
CA LEU A 70 -0.72 -5.71 0.70
C LEU A 70 -1.42 -6.65 -0.28
N GLN A 71 -2.75 -6.64 -0.25
CA GLN A 71 -3.61 -7.40 -1.15
C GLN A 71 -4.34 -6.46 -2.09
N PHE A 72 -4.38 -6.83 -3.37
CA PHE A 72 -5.09 -6.09 -4.41
C PHE A 72 -5.45 -7.05 -5.55
N THR A 73 -6.32 -6.62 -6.45
CA THR A 73 -6.80 -7.47 -7.54
C THR A 73 -6.33 -6.93 -8.88
N ILE A 74 -5.86 -7.83 -9.75
CA ILE A 74 -5.62 -7.56 -11.17
C ILE A 74 -6.60 -8.43 -11.97
N GLY A 75 -7.61 -7.83 -12.59
CA GLY A 75 -8.71 -8.57 -13.20
C GLY A 75 -9.46 -9.41 -12.16
N ASN A 76 -9.44 -10.74 -12.31
CA ASN A 76 -10.04 -11.69 -11.36
C ASN A 76 -9.03 -12.36 -10.43
N ARG A 77 -7.76 -11.93 -10.46
CA ARG A 77 -6.67 -12.54 -9.68
C ARG A 77 -6.37 -11.69 -8.46
N LEU A 78 -6.51 -12.28 -7.27
CA LEU A 78 -6.03 -11.70 -6.02
C LEU A 78 -4.50 -11.83 -5.93
N ILE A 79 -3.83 -10.72 -5.72
CA ILE A 79 -2.38 -10.62 -5.53
C ILE A 79 -2.11 -10.31 -4.08
N ASN A 80 -1.14 -11.02 -3.50
CA ASN A 80 -0.60 -10.75 -2.19
C ASN A 80 0.86 -10.34 -2.34
N THR A 81 1.21 -9.16 -1.85
CA THR A 81 2.57 -8.63 -1.93
C THR A 81 3.06 -8.26 -0.54
N PRO A 82 4.27 -8.68 -0.14
CA PRO A 82 4.87 -8.26 1.12
C PRO A 82 5.01 -6.74 1.21
N ILE A 83 4.66 -6.19 2.36
CA ILE A 83 4.94 -4.79 2.72
C ILE A 83 6.39 -4.72 3.19
N LEU A 84 7.20 -3.93 2.49
CA LEU A 84 8.61 -3.72 2.82
C LEU A 84 8.79 -2.61 3.85
N SER A 85 7.98 -1.56 3.75
CA SER A 85 7.98 -0.44 4.70
C SER A 85 6.59 0.14 4.83
N MET A 86 6.31 0.73 5.99
CA MET A 86 5.06 1.40 6.28
C MET A 86 5.30 2.63 7.14
N LYS A 87 4.65 3.74 6.79
CA LYS A 87 4.64 4.97 7.58
C LYS A 87 3.25 5.59 7.56
N ARG A 88 2.64 5.77 8.73
CA ARG A 88 1.44 6.61 8.85
C ARG A 88 1.78 8.07 8.58
N LEU A 89 0.91 8.75 7.85
CA LEU A 89 1.06 10.16 7.47
C LEU A 89 0.13 11.07 8.27
N ASP A 90 -0.78 10.50 9.04
CA ASP A 90 -1.75 11.20 9.89
C ASP A 90 -1.32 11.28 11.36
N ARG A 91 -0.09 10.83 11.66
CA ARG A 91 0.49 10.81 13.00
C ARG A 91 1.95 11.25 12.89
N ASP A 92 2.23 12.46 13.34
CA ASP A 92 3.59 12.97 13.57
C ASP A 92 4.16 12.42 14.88
#